data_AF-T0ZUS6-F1
#
_entry.id   AF-T0ZUS6-F1
#
_cell.length_a   1.000
_cell.length_b   1.000
_cell.length_c   1.000
_cell.angle_alpha   90.00
_cell.angle_beta   90.00
_cell.angle_gamma   90.00
#
_symmetry.space_group_name_H-M   'P 1'
#
loop_
_entity.id
_entity.type
_entity.pdbx_description
1 polymer ?
#
loop_
_entity_poly.entity_id
_entity_poly.type
_entity_poly.pdbx_seq_one_letter_code
_entity_poly.pdbx_strand_id
1 'polypeptide(L)'
;KSIVPLTLLIIFVLIWSVFRRVPEALLIMLTLPFALVGGIWLVWLLGHPVSVATMVGFIALAGVTSELGVVMLLYLRNAWRQRVAAGSADEAALDEAIDAGAVLRVRPIAMTAVVILAGLMPIMFGHGAGS
;
A
#
# COMPACT_ATOMS: atom_id res chain seq x y z
N LYS A 1 23.72 1.04 -7.60
CA LYS A 1 23.45 0.22 -6.39
C LYS A 1 22.69 1.01 -5.28
N SER A 2 22.27 2.26 -5.53
CA SER A 2 21.65 3.14 -4.51
C SER A 2 20.17 3.46 -4.73
N ILE A 3 19.52 2.84 -5.71
CA ILE A 3 18.15 3.21 -6.14
C ILE A 3 17.11 2.83 -5.08
N VAL A 4 17.17 1.59 -4.57
CA VAL A 4 16.23 1.10 -3.55
C VAL A 4 16.18 1.97 -2.29
N PRO A 5 17.30 2.27 -1.59
CA PRO A 5 17.25 3.11 -0.41
C PRO A 5 16.79 4.54 -0.70
N LEU A 6 17.15 5.09 -1.87
CA LEU A 6 16.69 6.41 -2.28
C LEU A 6 15.18 6.44 -2.50
N THR A 7 14.62 5.43 -3.16
CA THR A 7 13.17 5.30 -3.37
C THR A 7 12.43 5.18 -2.04
N LEU A 8 12.89 4.33 -1.12
CA LEU A 8 12.27 4.19 0.21
C LEU A 8 12.31 5.51 1.00
N LEU A 9 13.43 6.24 0.93
CA LEU A 9 13.54 7.56 1.55
C LEU A 9 12.54 8.55 0.97
N ILE A 10 12.40 8.59 -0.36
CA ILE A 10 11.43 9.48 -1.03
C ILE A 10 10.00 9.13 -0.60
N ILE A 11 9.63 7.85 -0.61
CA ILE A 11 8.29 7.41 -0.20
C ILE A 11 8.04 7.80 1.27
N PHE A 12 9.01 7.58 2.16
CA PHE A 12 8.92 8.00 3.55
C PHE A 12 8.69 9.50 3.69
N VAL A 13 9.49 10.33 3.00
CA VAL A 13 9.37 11.79 3.04
C VAL A 13 8.02 12.25 2.50
N LEU A 14 7.52 11.66 1.41
CA LEU A 14 6.21 11.99 0.84
C LEU A 14 5.08 11.69 1.83
N ILE A 15 5.08 10.49 2.43
CA ILE A 15 4.05 10.11 3.42
C ILE A 15 4.16 11.00 4.66
N TRP A 16 5.37 11.23 5.16
CA TRP A 16 5.60 12.13 6.28
C TRP A 16 5.12 13.56 5.98
N SER A 17 5.29 14.06 4.75
CA SER A 17 4.79 15.38 4.34
C SER A 17 3.26 15.47 4.40
N VAL A 18 2.56 14.40 3.99
CA VAL A 18 1.09 14.31 4.01
C VAL A 18 0.53 14.30 5.42
N PHE A 19 1.07 13.45 6.30
CA PHE A 19 0.52 13.23 7.64
C PHE A 19 1.17 14.08 8.73
N ARG A 20 2.39 14.58 8.48
CA ARG A 20 3.27 15.30 9.42
C ARG A 20 3.49 14.55 10.74
N ARG A 21 3.40 13.22 10.71
CA ARG A 21 3.54 12.34 11.87
C ARG A 21 4.39 11.13 11.52
N VAL A 22 5.49 10.97 12.25
CA VAL A 22 6.45 9.87 12.05
C VAL A 22 5.84 8.49 12.32
N PRO A 23 5.04 8.27 13.38
CA PRO A 23 4.43 6.95 13.63
C PRO A 23 3.50 6.51 12.51
N GLU A 24 2.74 7.46 11.96
CA GLU A 24 1.82 7.22 10.83
C GLU A 24 2.60 6.84 9.56
N ALA A 25 3.70 7.54 9.28
CA ALA A 25 4.58 7.19 8.16
C ALA A 25 5.24 5.81 8.34
N LEU A 26 5.70 5.48 9.55
CA LEU A 26 6.28 4.17 9.86
C LEU A 26 5.26 3.04 9.74
N LEU A 27 4.01 3.25 10.17
CA LEU A 27 2.93 2.28 10.05
C LEU A 27 2.69 1.93 8.58
N ILE A 28 2.72 2.92 7.68
CA ILE A 28 2.61 2.69 6.23
C ILE A 28 3.89 2.04 5.68
N MET A 29 5.08 2.47 6.11
CA MET A 29 6.33 1.80 5.72
C MET A 29 6.34 0.31 6.06
N LEU A 30 5.68 -0.08 7.16
CA LEU A 30 5.60 -1.47 7.59
C LEU A 30 4.82 -2.35 6.60
N THR A 31 3.95 -1.79 5.75
CA THR A 31 3.21 -2.57 4.74
C THR A 31 4.08 -2.93 3.52
N LEU A 32 5.12 -2.13 3.24
CA LEU A 32 6.06 -2.36 2.12
C LEU A 32 6.74 -3.74 2.13
N PRO A 33 7.37 -4.21 3.23
CA PRO A 33 8.00 -5.52 3.25
C PRO A 33 7.01 -6.65 2.95
N PHE A 34 5.74 -6.54 3.39
CA PHE A 34 4.73 -7.55 3.07
C PHE A 34 4.40 -7.60 1.58
N ALA A 35 4.29 -6.44 0.92
CA ALA A 35 4.09 -6.39 -0.53
C ALA A 35 5.29 -6.98 -1.29
N LEU A 36 6.52 -6.63 -0.88
CA LEU A 36 7.74 -7.17 -1.48
C LEU A 36 7.81 -8.70 -1.36
N VAL A 37 7.47 -9.26 -0.20
CA VAL A 37 7.41 -10.72 0.00
C VAL A 37 6.44 -11.35 -1.00
N GLY A 38 5.24 -10.79 -1.16
CA GLY A 38 4.27 -11.29 -2.15
C GLY A 38 4.79 -11.24 -3.58
N GLY A 39 5.42 -10.13 -3.97
CA GLY A 39 6.00 -9.98 -5.31
C GLY A 39 7.18 -10.93 -5.57
N ILE A 40 8.07 -11.13 -4.59
CA ILE A 40 9.18 -12.09 -4.68
C ILE A 40 8.63 -13.51 -4.82
N TRP A 41 7.61 -13.85 -4.03
CA TRP A 41 7.00 -15.18 -4.06
C TRP A 41 6.35 -15.47 -5.41
N LEU A 42 5.68 -14.48 -6.01
CA LEU A 42 5.10 -14.59 -7.34
C LEU A 42 6.17 -14.76 -8.43
N VAL A 43 7.22 -13.93 -8.44
CA VAL A 43 8.32 -14.05 -9.41
C VAL A 43 9.00 -15.41 -9.31
N TRP A 44 9.20 -15.90 -8.09
CA TRP A 44 9.76 -17.23 -7.84
C TRP A 44 8.86 -18.34 -8.37
N LEU A 45 7.55 -18.26 -8.14
CA LEU A 45 6.58 -19.25 -8.62
C LEU A 45 6.52 -19.31 -10.16
N LEU A 46 6.63 -18.15 -10.84
CA LEU A 46 6.67 -18.10 -12.30
C LEU A 46 8.04 -18.46 -12.89
N GLY A 47 9.08 -18.63 -12.07
CA GLY A 47 10.44 -18.95 -12.53
C GLY A 47 11.11 -17.83 -13.33
N HIS A 48 10.64 -16.58 -13.21
CA HIS A 48 11.21 -15.45 -13.95
C HIS A 48 12.55 -15.00 -13.34
N PRO A 49 13.53 -14.61 -14.17
CA PRO A 49 14.79 -14.09 -13.66
C PRO A 49 14.60 -12.72 -13.00
N VAL A 50 15.39 -12.46 -11.95
CA VAL A 50 15.47 -11.11 -11.37
C VAL A 50 16.21 -10.22 -12.36
N SER A 51 15.47 -9.35 -13.03
CA SER A 51 15.97 -8.45 -14.07
C SER A 51 15.72 -6.98 -13.71
N VAL A 52 16.21 -6.06 -14.56
CA VAL A 52 15.91 -4.62 -14.43
C VAL A 52 14.39 -4.38 -14.50
N ALA A 53 13.68 -5.08 -15.37
CA ALA A 53 12.21 -5.00 -15.45
C ALA A 53 11.55 -5.43 -14.13
N THR A 54 12.01 -6.53 -13.53
CA THR A 54 11.48 -7.01 -12.24
C THR A 54 11.75 -5.98 -11.12
N MET A 55 12.94 -5.36 -11.10
CA MET A 55 13.27 -4.31 -10.13
C MET A 55 12.38 -3.06 -10.27
N VAL A 56 12.11 -2.63 -11.50
CA VAL A 56 11.16 -1.52 -11.76
C VAL A 56 9.75 -1.90 -11.31
N GLY A 57 9.34 -3.15 -11.52
CA GLY A 57 8.07 -3.69 -10.99
C GLY A 57 7.97 -3.61 -9.47
N PHE A 58 9.04 -3.94 -8.74
CA PHE A 58 9.07 -3.80 -7.28
C PHE A 58 8.99 -2.35 -6.80
N ILE A 59 9.57 -1.39 -7.54
CA ILE A 59 9.42 0.04 -7.25
C ILE A 59 7.97 0.48 -7.45
N ALA A 60 7.34 0.05 -8.55
CA ALA A 60 5.92 0.34 -8.80
C ALA A 60 5.03 -0.28 -7.69
N LEU A 61 5.32 -1.52 -7.28
CA LEU A 61 4.64 -2.19 -6.18
C LEU A 61 4.77 -1.43 -4.86
N ALA A 62 5.94 -0.88 -4.56
CA ALA A 62 6.14 -0.04 -3.38
C ALA A 62 5.26 1.22 -3.41
N GLY A 63 5.12 1.87 -4.57
CA GLY A 63 4.23 3.01 -4.77
C GLY A 63 2.76 2.67 -4.52
N VAL A 64 2.26 1.62 -5.19
CA VAL A 64 0.87 1.14 -5.02
C VAL A 64 0.58 0.76 -3.57
N THR A 65 1.52 0.06 -2.93
CA THR A 65 1.38 -0.34 -1.52
C THR A 65 1.30 0.86 -0.58
N SER A 66 2.11 1.89 -0.87
CA SER A 66 2.10 3.14 -0.12
C SER A 66 0.78 3.89 -0.28
N GLU A 67 0.24 3.94 -1.50
CA GLU A 67 -1.09 4.53 -1.78
C GLU A 67 -2.19 3.82 -0.97
N LEU A 68 -2.24 2.48 -1.00
CA LEU A 68 -3.22 1.71 -0.25
C LEU A 68 -3.08 1.91 1.27
N GLY A 69 -1.85 2.03 1.78
CA GLY A 69 -1.59 2.35 3.18
C GLY A 69 -2.02 3.77 3.59
N VAL A 70 -1.82 4.76 2.71
CA VAL A 70 -2.28 6.14 2.91
C VAL A 70 -3.80 6.20 2.96
N VAL A 71 -4.49 5.53 2.02
CA VAL A 71 -5.96 5.45 1.98
C VAL A 71 -6.48 4.82 3.27
N MET A 72 -5.91 3.69 3.70
CA MET A 72 -6.24 3.04 4.96
C MET A 72 -6.20 4.02 6.15
N LEU A 73 -5.08 4.73 6.31
CA LEU A 73 -4.89 5.63 7.43
C LEU A 73 -5.86 6.81 7.38
N LEU A 74 -6.17 7.31 6.17
CA LEU A 74 -7.13 8.38 5.99
C LEU A 74 -8.54 7.98 6.46
N TYR A 75 -9.01 6.77 6.11
CA TYR A 75 -10.31 6.27 6.55
C TYR A 75 -10.37 6.10 8.07
N LEU A 76 -9.34 5.50 8.69
CA LEU A 76 -9.24 5.36 10.15
C LEU A 76 -9.25 6.71 10.85
N ARG A 77 -8.46 7.68 10.38
CA ARG A 77 -8.42 9.04 10.95
C ARG A 77 -9.75 9.77 10.76
N ASN A 78 -10.45 9.54 9.65
CA ASN A 78 -11.75 10.16 9.43
C ASN A 78 -12.80 9.60 10.40
N ALA A 79 -12.85 8.27 10.56
CA ALA A 79 -13.74 7.61 11.53
C ALA A 79 -13.46 8.08 12.97
N TRP A 80 -12.18 8.14 13.36
CA TRP A 80 -11.79 8.64 14.68
C TRP A 80 -12.19 10.11 14.90
N ARG A 81 -11.94 10.99 13.93
CA ARG A 81 -12.32 12.40 14.03
C ARG A 81 -13.84 12.60 14.19
N GLN A 82 -14.66 11.78 13.53
CA GLN A 82 -16.11 11.84 13.67
C GLN A 82 -16.57 11.44 15.07
N ARG A 83 -15.95 10.43 15.69
CA ARG A 83 -16.25 10.00 17.07
C ARG A 83 -15.83 11.04 18.10
N VAL A 84 -14.62 11.58 17.97
CA VAL A 84 -14.15 12.67 18.84
C VAL A 84 -15.04 13.90 18.72
N ALA A 85 -15.49 14.26 17.51
CA ALA A 85 -16.43 15.37 17.30
C ALA A 85 -17.81 15.12 17.92
N ALA A 86 -18.23 13.87 18.05
CA ALA A 86 -19.44 13.46 18.76
C ALA A 86 -19.26 13.39 20.29
N GLY A 87 -18.11 13.79 20.82
CA GLY A 87 -17.82 13.82 22.26
C GLY A 87 -17.42 12.47 22.86
N SER A 88 -17.19 11.44 22.04
CA SER A 88 -16.77 10.11 22.48
C SER A 88 -15.28 9.90 22.14
N ALA A 89 -14.41 9.99 23.14
CA ALA A 89 -12.95 9.88 22.98
C ALA A 89 -12.32 8.77 23.83
N ASP A 90 -13.13 7.86 24.36
CA ASP A 90 -12.68 6.72 25.18
C ASP A 90 -12.19 5.56 24.31
N GLU A 91 -11.55 4.58 24.93
CA GLU A 91 -10.99 3.39 24.26
C GLU A 91 -12.06 2.62 23.45
N ALA A 92 -13.27 2.47 24.00
CA ALA A 92 -14.38 1.84 23.28
C ALA A 92 -14.76 2.60 21.98
N ALA A 93 -14.65 3.93 21.98
CA ALA A 93 -14.91 4.74 20.80
C ALA A 93 -13.79 4.61 19.76
N LEU A 94 -12.55 4.32 20.20
CA LEU A 94 -11.43 4.06 19.30
C LEU A 94 -11.62 2.73 18.57
N ASP A 95 -11.98 1.68 19.28
CA ASP A 95 -12.26 0.37 18.69
C ASP A 95 -13.41 0.45 17.69
N GLU A 96 -14.51 1.12 18.05
CA GLU A 96 -15.64 1.34 17.15
C GLU A 96 -15.25 2.16 15.91
N ALA A 97 -14.37 3.16 16.07
CA ALA A 97 -13.84 3.94 14.95
C ALA A 97 -12.92 3.11 14.04
N ILE A 98 -12.12 2.20 14.60
CA ILE A 98 -11.28 1.29 13.83
C ILE A 98 -12.15 0.36 13.00
N ASP A 99 -13.17 -0.25 13.60
CA ASP A 99 -14.11 -1.14 12.90
C ASP A 99 -14.86 -0.42 11.79
N ALA A 100 -15.46 0.73 12.10
CA ALA A 100 -16.18 1.53 11.11
C ALA A 100 -15.25 1.98 9.96
N GLY A 101 -14.06 2.49 10.28
CA GLY A 101 -13.06 2.87 9.29
C GLY A 101 -12.56 1.68 8.45
N ALA A 102 -12.45 0.50 9.06
CA ALA A 102 -12.00 -0.72 8.41
C ALA A 102 -13.00 -1.32 7.43
N VAL A 103 -14.29 -1.19 7.68
CA VAL A 103 -15.33 -1.65 6.76
C VAL A 103 -15.42 -0.73 5.54
N LEU A 104 -15.36 0.59 5.75
CA LEU A 104 -15.52 1.59 4.69
C LEU A 104 -14.44 1.50 3.59
N ARG A 105 -13.24 1.03 3.92
CA ARG A 105 -12.11 0.89 2.98
C ARG A 105 -12.20 -0.35 2.08
N VAL A 106 -13.02 -1.36 2.41
CA VAL A 106 -13.01 -2.66 1.70
C VAL A 106 -13.32 -2.45 0.21
N ARG A 107 -14.37 -1.70 -0.11
CA ARG A 107 -14.77 -1.44 -1.49
C ARG A 107 -13.72 -0.62 -2.26
N PRO A 108 -13.20 0.52 -1.73
CA PRO A 108 -12.12 1.25 -2.37
C PRO A 108 -10.86 0.42 -2.64
N ILE A 109 -10.37 -0.32 -1.64
CA ILE A 109 -9.14 -1.13 -1.77
C ILE A 109 -9.36 -2.25 -2.80
N ALA A 110 -10.49 -2.94 -2.72
CA ALA A 110 -10.81 -4.01 -3.67
C ALA A 110 -10.93 -3.48 -5.11
N MET A 111 -11.54 -2.32 -5.32
CA MET A 111 -11.67 -1.71 -6.65
C MET A 111 -10.29 -1.48 -7.28
N THR A 112 -9.38 -0.82 -6.56
CA THR A 112 -8.03 -0.55 -7.06
C THR A 112 -7.26 -1.85 -7.30
N ALA A 113 -7.31 -2.79 -6.36
CA ALA A 113 -6.62 -4.07 -6.51
C ALA A 113 -7.11 -4.86 -7.72
N VAL A 114 -8.44 -4.96 -7.92
CA VAL A 114 -9.03 -5.66 -9.06
C VAL A 114 -8.64 -4.99 -10.38
N VAL A 115 -8.66 -3.67 -10.47
CA VAL A 115 -8.27 -2.94 -11.68
C VAL A 115 -6.80 -3.18 -12.01
N ILE A 116 -5.90 -3.11 -11.02
CA ILE A 116 -4.47 -3.38 -11.22
C ILE A 116 -4.26 -4.81 -11.68
N LEU A 117 -4.86 -5.80 -11.02
CA LEU A 117 -4.72 -7.20 -11.40
C LEU A 117 -5.29 -7.47 -12.80
N ALA A 118 -6.48 -6.96 -13.11
CA ALA A 118 -7.11 -7.14 -14.41
C ALA A 118 -6.31 -6.47 -15.54
N GLY A 119 -5.71 -5.30 -15.29
CA GLY A 119 -4.86 -4.60 -16.26
C GLY A 119 -3.50 -5.28 -16.50
N LEU A 120 -2.95 -5.92 -15.47
CA LEU A 120 -1.64 -6.59 -15.56
C LEU A 120 -1.75 -8.05 -16.02
N MET A 121 -2.89 -8.72 -15.80
CA MET A 121 -3.07 -10.14 -16.11
C MET A 121 -2.78 -10.48 -17.59
N PRO A 122 -3.24 -9.72 -18.60
CA PRO A 122 -2.90 -9.99 -20.00
C PRO A 122 -1.41 -9.87 -20.30
N ILE A 123 -0.70 -8.95 -19.63
CA ILE A 123 0.73 -8.74 -19.82
C ILE A 123 1.53 -9.91 -19.25
N MET A 124 1.06 -10.51 -18.15
CA MET A 124 1.71 -11.65 -17.52
C MET A 124 1.59 -12.95 -18.34
N PHE A 125 0.44 -13.18 -18.98
CA PHE A 125 0.18 -14.40 -19.78
C PHE A 125 0.42 -14.23 -21.28
N GLY A 126 0.57 -12.99 -21.75
CA GLY A 126 0.87 -12.67 -23.14
C GLY A 126 2.24 -13.20 -23.54
N HIS A 127 2.26 -14.25 -24.37
CA HIS A 127 3.49 -14.73 -24.99
C HIS A 127 3.81 -13.81 -26.17
N GLY A 128 4.83 -12.94 -26.06
CA GLY A 128 5.41 -12.26 -27.22
C GLY A 128 5.66 -10.75 -27.15
N ALA A 129 5.38 -10.06 -26.04
CA ALA A 129 5.76 -8.65 -25.94
C ALA A 129 7.19 -8.51 -25.38
N GLY A 130 8.21 -8.71 -26.24
CA GLY A 130 9.60 -8.36 -25.92
C GLY A 130 10.69 -9.41 -26.20
N SER A 131 10.51 -10.31 -27.17
CA SER A 131 11.66 -10.98 -27.82
C SER A 131 12.35 -10.05 -28.80
#